data_AF-A0A2R7ING0-F1
#
_entry.id   AF-A0A2R7ING0-F1
#
_cell.length_a   1.000
_cell.length_b   1.000
_cell.length_c   1.000
_cell.angle_alpha   90.00
_cell.angle_beta   90.00
_cell.angle_gamma   90.00
#
_symmetry.space_group_name_H-M   'P 1'
#
loop_
_entity.id
_entity.type
_entity.pdbx_description
1 polymer ?
#
loop_
_entity_poly.entity_id
_entity_poly.type
_entity_poly.pdbx_seq_one_letter_code
_entity_poly.pdbx_strand_id
1 'polypeptide(L)'
;TGCVSIAAEAADITPRSCYRLRRHPKGAAFAKAWDDALLVATGRLVAIAFERAIVGTPREIWRHGKLVAEMSIPSDKMMMFMLQRLLPIIYGQTGPGNGTVEAQIARARAALPTTLGALTDVDEESPDALVPEDYLPQPPRDEGA
;
A
#
# COMPACT_ATOMS: atom_id res chain seq x y z
N THR A 1 -11.35 -6.31 -1.70
CA THR A 1 -10.94 -5.41 -2.80
C THR A 1 -11.18 -3.97 -2.37
N GLY A 2 -10.26 -3.04 -2.61
CA GLY A 2 -10.42 -1.61 -2.28
C GLY A 2 -10.95 -0.74 -3.42
N CYS A 3 -11.30 -1.36 -4.54
CA CYS A 3 -11.79 -0.70 -5.73
C CYS A 3 -13.32 -0.82 -5.79
N VAL A 4 -13.99 0.33 -5.79
CA VAL A 4 -15.46 0.40 -5.82
C VAL A 4 -16.03 -0.17 -7.11
N SER A 5 -15.36 0.03 -8.23
CA SER A 5 -15.82 -0.47 -9.54
C SER A 5 -15.89 -2.00 -9.55
N ILE A 6 -14.81 -2.65 -9.12
CA ILE A 6 -14.73 -4.12 -9.04
C ILE A 6 -15.75 -4.67 -8.04
N ALA A 7 -15.91 -4.03 -6.88
CA ALA A 7 -16.87 -4.48 -5.87
C ALA A 7 -18.32 -4.31 -6.35
N ALA A 8 -18.63 -3.25 -7.09
CA ALA A 8 -19.96 -3.00 -7.63
C ALA A 8 -20.30 -3.99 -8.74
N GLU A 9 -19.35 -4.27 -9.63
CA GLU A 9 -19.46 -5.31 -10.66
C GLU A 9 -19.73 -6.69 -10.04
N ALA A 10 -18.96 -7.07 -9.02
CA ALA A 10 -19.17 -8.35 -8.31
C ALA A 10 -20.53 -8.43 -7.59
N ALA A 11 -21.11 -7.28 -7.24
CA ALA A 11 -22.43 -7.17 -6.61
C ALA A 11 -23.57 -6.92 -7.61
N ASP A 12 -23.28 -7.02 -8.91
CA ASP A 12 -24.22 -6.76 -10.02
C ASP A 12 -24.95 -5.42 -9.92
N ILE A 13 -24.23 -4.38 -9.49
CA ILE A 13 -24.73 -3.01 -9.37
C ILE A 13 -23.74 -2.00 -9.94
N THR A 14 -24.24 -0.83 -10.33
CA THR A 14 -23.35 0.23 -10.81
C THR A 14 -22.68 0.98 -9.64
N PRO A 15 -21.42 1.42 -9.78
CA PRO A 15 -20.75 2.25 -8.78
C PRO A 15 -21.56 3.50 -8.40
N ARG A 16 -22.24 4.10 -9.40
CA ARG A 16 -23.12 5.26 -9.21
C ARG A 16 -24.26 4.95 -8.24
N SER A 17 -24.86 3.76 -8.32
CA SER A 17 -25.92 3.33 -7.39
C SER A 17 -25.39 3.18 -5.96
N CYS A 18 -24.19 2.61 -5.80
CA CYS A 18 -23.53 2.50 -4.49
C CYS A 18 -23.31 3.87 -3.83
N TYR A 19 -22.77 4.83 -4.58
CA TYR A 19 -22.56 6.21 -4.10
C TYR A 19 -23.86 6.94 -3.75
N ARG A 20 -24.96 6.62 -4.45
CA ARG A 20 -26.30 7.15 -4.14
C ARG A 20 -26.83 6.54 -2.85
N LEU A 21 -26.70 5.23 -2.66
CA LEU A 21 -27.14 4.53 -1.45
C LEU A 21 -26.37 5.01 -0.20
N ARG A 22 -25.06 5.23 -0.32
CA ARG A 22 -24.22 5.79 0.76
C ARG A 22 -24.70 7.17 1.24
N ARG A 23 -25.22 8.00 0.34
CA ARG A 23 -25.72 9.35 0.67
C ARG A 23 -27.21 9.38 1.01
N HIS A 24 -27.90 8.25 0.92
CA HIS A 24 -29.33 8.20 1.16
C HIS A 24 -29.63 8.33 2.67
N PRO A 25 -30.68 9.07 3.09
CA PRO A 25 -31.01 9.23 4.52
C PRO A 25 -31.22 7.91 5.27
N LYS A 26 -31.71 6.87 4.57
CA LYS A 26 -31.88 5.51 5.11
C LYS A 26 -30.65 4.60 4.93
N GLY A 27 -29.57 5.12 4.35
CA GLY A 27 -28.36 4.37 4.00
C GLY A 27 -27.27 4.36 5.07
N ALA A 28 -27.54 4.83 6.28
CA ALA A 28 -26.52 5.00 7.32
C ALA A 28 -25.76 3.71 7.66
N ALA A 29 -26.44 2.57 7.76
CA ALA A 29 -25.80 1.29 8.01
C ALA A 29 -24.87 0.86 6.85
N PHE A 30 -25.29 1.09 5.61
CA PHE A 30 -24.47 0.83 4.43
C PHE A 30 -23.24 1.75 4.38
N ALA A 31 -23.42 3.04 4.68
CA ALA A 31 -22.33 4.00 4.74
C ALA A 31 -21.27 3.60 5.78
N LYS A 32 -21.69 3.15 6.96
CA LYS A 32 -20.77 2.66 7.98
C LYS A 32 -20.00 1.42 7.52
N ALA A 33 -20.70 0.40 7.02
CA ALA A 33 -20.06 -0.82 6.53
C ALA A 33 -19.10 -0.56 5.37
N TRP A 34 -19.44 0.41 4.52
CA TRP A 34 -18.59 0.89 3.43
C TRP A 34 -17.29 1.53 3.93
N ASP A 35 -17.39 2.41 4.93
CA ASP A 35 -16.22 3.08 5.52
C ASP A 35 -15.30 2.07 6.22
N ASP A 36 -15.88 1.12 6.96
CA ASP A 36 -15.15 -0.01 7.57
C ASP A 36 -14.43 -0.85 6.50
N ALA A 37 -15.11 -1.17 5.39
CA ALA A 37 -14.52 -1.91 4.28
C ALA A 37 -13.38 -1.15 3.58
N LEU A 38 -13.50 0.18 3.41
CA LEU A 38 -12.42 1.00 2.88
C LEU A 38 -11.20 1.00 3.81
N LEU A 39 -11.43 1.04 5.13
CA LEU A 39 -10.36 0.99 6.11
C LEU A 39 -9.61 -0.35 6.05
N VAL A 40 -10.32 -1.47 5.99
CA VAL A 40 -9.73 -2.80 5.80
C VAL A 40 -8.92 -2.86 4.49
N ALA A 41 -9.47 -2.32 3.40
CA ALA A 41 -8.78 -2.31 2.11
C ALA A 41 -7.55 -1.40 2.07
N THR A 42 -7.44 -0.42 2.98
CA THR A 42 -6.34 0.53 3.03
C THR A 42 -5.01 -0.15 3.37
N GLY A 43 -5.00 -1.20 4.20
CA GLY A 43 -3.78 -1.94 4.51
C GLY A 43 -3.08 -2.48 3.25
N ARG A 44 -3.86 -3.09 2.35
CA ARG A 44 -3.35 -3.58 1.05
C ARG A 44 -2.85 -2.45 0.15
N LEU A 45 -3.55 -1.31 0.13
CA LEU A 45 -3.12 -0.14 -0.63
C LEU A 45 -1.78 0.40 -0.11
N VAL A 46 -1.59 0.45 1.20
CA VAL A 46 -0.35 0.89 1.84
C VAL A 46 0.81 -0.03 1.45
N ALA A 47 0.64 -1.35 1.52
CA ALA A 47 1.66 -2.31 1.10
C ALA A 47 2.07 -2.12 -0.38
N ILE A 48 1.09 -2.04 -1.29
CA ILE A 48 1.34 -1.78 -2.72
C ILE A 48 2.06 -0.44 -2.93
N ALA A 49 1.67 0.58 -2.18
CA ALA A 49 2.26 1.89 -2.33
C ALA A 49 3.72 1.92 -1.81
N PHE A 50 4.07 1.14 -0.77
CA PHE A 50 5.44 0.96 -0.30
C PHE A 50 6.30 0.25 -1.35
N GLU A 51 5.79 -0.82 -1.92
CA GLU A 51 6.45 -1.54 -3.01
C GLU A 51 6.70 -0.62 -4.20
N ARG A 52 5.71 0.18 -4.62
CA ARG A 52 5.89 1.17 -5.70
C ARG A 52 6.85 2.30 -5.35
N ALA A 53 6.95 2.67 -4.08
CA ALA A 53 7.90 3.69 -3.64
C ALA A 53 9.33 3.14 -3.68
N ILE A 54 9.54 1.89 -3.28
CA ILE A 54 10.86 1.25 -3.14
C ILE A 54 11.35 0.63 -4.45
N VAL A 55 10.56 -0.29 -5.01
CA VAL A 55 10.89 -1.08 -6.20
C VAL A 55 10.58 -0.28 -7.47
N GLY A 56 9.51 0.51 -7.43
CA GLY A 56 9.06 1.29 -8.57
C GLY A 56 7.95 0.62 -9.38
N THR A 57 7.53 1.31 -10.43
CA THR A 57 6.54 0.77 -11.37
C THR A 57 7.27 0.25 -12.60
N PRO A 58 6.98 -0.98 -13.08
CA PRO A 58 7.57 -1.49 -14.30
C PRO A 58 7.19 -0.59 -15.47
N ARG A 59 8.19 -0.23 -16.27
CA ARG A 59 8.03 0.53 -17.51
C ARG A 59 8.78 -0.13 -18.64
N GLU A 60 8.06 -0.30 -19.73
CA GLU A 60 8.61 -0.76 -20.99
C GLU A 60 9.12 0.43 -21.81
N ILE A 61 10.32 0.28 -22.36
CA ILE A 61 10.93 1.25 -23.26
C ILE A 61 10.90 0.66 -24.67
N TRP A 62 10.08 1.28 -25.52
CA TRP A 62 9.92 0.90 -26.92
C TRP A 62 10.71 1.82 -27.84
N ARG A 63 11.43 1.25 -28.81
CA ARG A 63 12.12 2.00 -29.87
C ARG A 63 11.86 1.34 -31.21
N HIS A 64 11.37 2.11 -32.19
CA HIS A 64 11.03 1.61 -33.53
C HIS A 64 10.11 0.37 -33.52
N GLY A 65 9.13 0.34 -32.63
CA GLY A 65 8.18 -0.78 -32.52
C GLY A 65 8.76 -2.06 -31.92
N LYS A 66 10.00 -2.03 -31.41
CA LYS A 66 10.61 -3.13 -30.66
C LYS A 66 10.77 -2.75 -29.19
N LEU A 67 10.45 -3.68 -28.30
CA LEU A 67 10.73 -3.56 -26.88
C LEU A 67 12.25 -3.62 -26.70
N VAL A 68 12.83 -2.57 -26.14
CA VAL A 68 14.28 -2.42 -25.97
C VAL A 68 14.72 -2.73 -24.55
N ALA A 69 13.89 -2.39 -23.57
CA ALA A 69 14.19 -2.64 -22.17
C ALA A 69 12.91 -2.60 -21.34
N GLU A 70 12.95 -3.32 -20.22
CA GLU A 70 12.03 -3.16 -19.11
C GLU A 70 12.83 -2.62 -17.92
N MET A 71 12.36 -1.52 -17.33
CA MET A 71 12.96 -0.99 -16.12
C MET A 71 11.88 -0.56 -15.14
N SER A 72 12.11 -0.81 -13.86
CA SER A 72 11.27 -0.28 -12.79
C SER A 72 11.80 1.06 -12.33
N ILE A 73 10.93 2.07 -12.28
CA ILE A 73 11.29 3.41 -11.81
C ILE A 73 10.66 3.61 -10.42
N PRO A 74 11.46 3.69 -9.34
CA PRO A 74 11.00 4.09 -8.02
C PRO A 74 10.25 5.42 -8.07
N SER A 75 9.20 5.55 -7.26
CA SER A 75 8.42 6.78 -7.21
C SER A 75 8.86 7.67 -6.05
N ASP A 76 9.77 8.60 -6.32
CA ASP A 76 10.24 9.59 -5.33
C ASP A 76 9.08 10.40 -4.73
N LYS A 77 8.08 10.73 -5.55
CA LYS A 77 6.88 11.43 -5.09
C LYS A 77 6.06 10.59 -4.11
N MET A 78 5.90 9.29 -4.37
CA MET A 78 5.21 8.38 -3.45
C MET A 78 6.02 8.20 -2.17
N MET A 79 7.34 8.06 -2.28
CA MET A 79 8.26 7.96 -1.15
C MET A 79 8.18 9.20 -0.26
N MET A 80 8.34 10.40 -0.83
CA MET A 80 8.23 11.67 -0.10
C MET A 80 6.84 11.83 0.55
N PHE A 81 5.77 11.49 -0.17
CA PHE A 81 4.41 11.54 0.38
C PHE A 81 4.24 10.62 1.60
N MET A 82 4.77 9.39 1.54
CA MET A 82 4.73 8.46 2.66
C MET A 82 5.55 8.95 3.84
N LEU A 83 6.78 9.42 3.62
CA LEU A 83 7.64 9.95 4.68
C LEU A 83 6.97 11.12 5.40
N GLN A 84 6.36 12.04 4.65
CA GLN A 84 5.69 13.20 5.22
C GLN A 84 4.44 12.84 6.04
N ARG A 85 3.70 11.78 5.65
CA ARG A 85 2.41 11.42 6.25
C ARG A 85 2.50 10.36 7.34
N LEU A 86 3.39 9.38 7.18
CA LEU A 86 3.57 8.28 8.13
C LEU A 86 4.62 8.61 9.19
N LEU A 87 5.57 9.50 8.89
CA LEU A 87 6.58 9.97 9.82
C LEU A 87 6.54 11.51 9.96
N PRO A 88 5.38 12.12 10.29
CA PRO A 88 5.23 13.58 10.30
C PRO A 88 6.06 14.28 11.38
N ILE A 89 6.36 13.59 12.49
CA ILE A 89 7.27 14.11 13.54
C ILE A 89 8.70 14.23 12.99
N ILE A 90 9.06 13.39 12.03
CA ILE A 90 10.40 13.25 11.46
C ILE A 90 10.56 14.09 10.18
N TYR A 91 9.53 14.14 9.33
CA TYR A 91 9.59 14.73 7.98
C TYR A 91 8.39 15.65 7.63
N GLY A 92 7.51 15.95 8.59
CA GLY A 92 6.34 16.81 8.37
C GLY A 92 6.69 18.30 8.30
N GLN A 93 5.89 19.08 7.55
CA GLN A 93 6.09 20.54 7.41
C GLN A 93 5.55 21.38 8.58
N THR A 94 4.95 20.76 9.60
CA THR A 94 4.32 21.49 10.71
C THR A 94 4.44 20.69 12.00
N GLY A 95 5.59 20.79 12.67
CA GLY A 95 5.79 20.27 14.02
C GLY A 95 6.89 21.06 14.72
N PRO A 96 6.74 21.42 16.01
CA PRO A 96 7.83 22.05 16.75
C PRO A 96 8.92 21.00 16.99
N GLY A 97 10.06 21.15 16.30
CA GLY A 97 11.31 20.50 16.71
C GLY A 97 11.97 19.59 15.67
N ASN A 98 12.62 20.19 14.66
CA ASN A 98 13.66 19.51 13.87
C ASN A 98 14.81 18.95 14.74
N GLY A 99 14.93 19.36 16.01
CA GLY A 99 15.89 18.79 16.98
C GLY A 99 15.49 17.44 17.59
N THR A 100 14.29 16.90 17.30
CA THR A 100 13.80 15.65 17.90
C THR A 100 14.09 14.41 17.06
N VAL A 101 14.30 14.59 15.76
CA VAL A 101 14.38 13.53 14.76
C VAL A 101 15.74 12.84 14.77
N GLU A 102 16.81 13.63 14.72
CA GLU A 102 18.17 13.12 14.91
C GLU A 102 18.33 12.46 16.28
N ALA A 103 17.72 13.03 17.33
CA ALA A 103 17.71 12.42 18.65
C ALA A 103 16.93 11.10 18.70
N GLN A 104 15.81 11.00 17.98
CA GLN A 104 15.03 9.76 17.84
C GLN A 104 15.76 8.71 17.01
N ILE A 105 16.40 9.09 15.89
CA ILE A 105 17.21 8.20 15.06
C ILE A 105 18.43 7.72 15.84
N ALA A 106 19.10 8.60 16.59
CA ALA A 106 20.22 8.25 17.46
C ALA A 106 19.77 7.30 18.58
N ARG A 107 18.62 7.57 19.21
CA ARG A 107 18.02 6.69 20.22
C ARG A 107 17.65 5.33 19.64
N ALA A 108 17.02 5.30 18.46
CA ALA A 108 16.66 4.07 17.78
C ALA A 108 17.91 3.26 17.40
N ARG A 109 18.94 3.89 16.82
CA ARG A 109 20.23 3.26 16.53
C ARG A 109 20.91 2.70 17.78
N ALA A 110 20.84 3.41 18.90
CA ALA A 110 21.40 2.95 20.17
C ALA A 110 20.61 1.79 20.78
N ALA A 111 19.28 1.77 20.61
CA ALA A 111 18.41 0.72 21.13
C ALA A 111 18.36 -0.52 20.21
N LEU A 112 18.64 -0.36 18.92
CA LEU A 112 18.46 -1.38 17.88
C LEU A 112 19.20 -2.70 18.17
N PRO A 113 20.49 -2.71 18.60
CA PRO A 113 21.19 -3.96 18.91
C PRO A 113 20.52 -4.76 20.02
N THR A 114 20.01 -4.07 21.05
CA THR A 114 19.30 -4.69 22.17
C THR A 114 17.96 -5.26 21.72
N THR A 115 17.20 -4.52 20.92
CA THR A 115 15.91 -5.01 20.40
C THR A 115 16.09 -6.17 19.41
N LEU A 116 17.14 -6.13 18.57
CA LEU A 116 17.48 -7.22 17.66
C LEU A 116 17.93 -8.47 18.42
N GLY A 117 18.71 -8.30 19.49
CA GLY A 117 19.11 -9.42 20.35
C GLY A 117 17.98 -10.02 21.18
N ALA A 118 16.87 -9.28 21.34
CA ALA A 118 15.66 -9.76 21.99
C ALA A 118 14.67 -10.42 21.01
N LEU A 119 14.93 -10.37 19.70
CA LEU A 119 14.16 -11.14 18.73
C LEU A 119 14.43 -12.62 18.98
N THR A 120 13.34 -13.36 19.13
CA THR A 120 13.35 -14.82 19.22
C THR A 120 12.60 -15.34 18.01
N ASP A 121 13.01 -16.52 17.55
CA ASP A 121 12.26 -17.21 16.51
C ASP A 121 10.85 -17.47 17.03
N VAL A 122 9.86 -17.15 16.20
CA VAL A 122 8.48 -17.52 16.47
C VAL A 122 8.31 -18.92 15.89
N ASP A 123 8.17 -19.91 16.78
CA ASP A 123 8.00 -21.33 16.39
C ASP A 123 6.66 -21.60 15.68
N GLU A 124 5.76 -20.61 15.61
CA GLU A 124 4.51 -20.67 14.85
C GLU A 124 4.73 -20.27 13.39
N GLU A 125 4.42 -21.20 12.48
CA GLU A 125 4.41 -20.96 11.04
C GLU A 125 3.33 -19.90 10.70
N SER A 126 3.72 -18.84 10.00
CA SER A 126 2.76 -17.82 9.54
C SER A 126 1.65 -18.52 8.74
N PRO A 127 0.36 -18.35 9.09
CA PRO A 127 -0.73 -18.97 8.35
C PRO A 127 -0.80 -18.48 6.89
N ASP A 128 -0.20 -17.33 6.60
CA ASP A 128 0.10 -16.81 5.25
C ASP A 128 1.63 -16.74 5.07
N ALA A 129 2.32 -17.88 5.03
CA ALA A 129 3.72 -17.92 4.63
C ALA A 129 3.80 -17.56 3.13
N LEU A 130 4.53 -16.49 2.80
CA LEU A 130 4.80 -16.13 1.41
C LEU A 130 5.63 -17.25 0.78
N VAL A 131 5.05 -17.94 -0.20
CA VAL A 131 5.75 -18.99 -0.93
C VAL A 131 6.58 -18.37 -2.06
N PRO A 132 7.68 -18.99 -2.51
CA PRO A 132 8.48 -18.49 -3.64
C PRO A 132 7.64 -18.20 -4.91
N GLU A 133 6.52 -18.92 -5.07
CA GLU A 133 5.55 -18.76 -6.15
C GLU A 133 4.78 -17.43 -6.09
N ASP A 134 4.61 -16.84 -4.91
CA ASP A 134 3.97 -15.52 -4.73
C ASP A 134 4.84 -14.38 -5.30
N TYR A 135 6.13 -14.63 -5.49
CA TYR A 135 7.07 -13.71 -6.12
C TYR A 135 7.24 -13.94 -7.62
N LEU A 136 6.64 -15.00 -8.17
CA LEU A 136 6.72 -15.27 -9.61
C LEU A 136 5.78 -14.33 -10.36
N PRO A 137 6.25 -13.70 -11.44
CA PRO A 137 5.39 -12.87 -12.28
C PRO A 137 4.27 -13.73 -12.86
N GLN A 138 3.03 -13.40 -12.52
CA GLN A 138 1.88 -14.10 -13.08
C GLN A 138 1.63 -13.59 -14.50
N PRO A 139 1.36 -14.49 -15.47
CA PRO A 139 0.96 -14.08 -16.80
C PRO A 139 -0.32 -13.24 -16.70
N PRO A 140 -0.51 -12.24 -17.60
CA PRO A 140 -1.74 -11.48 -17.65
C PRO A 140 -2.91 -12.47 -17.77
N ARG A 141 -3.94 -12.27 -16.93
CA ARG A 141 -5.14 -13.10 -17.01
C ARG A 141 -5.66 -13.05 -18.44
N ASP A 142 -5.88 -14.21 -19.04
CA ASP A 142 -6.64 -14.34 -20.27
C ASP A 142 -8.06 -13.83 -19.98
N GLU A 143 -8.28 -12.54 -20.20
CA GLU A 143 -9.61 -11.97 -20.36
C GLU A 143 -10.13 -12.53 -21.69
N GLY A 144 -10.81 -13.67 -21.58
CA GLY A 144 -11.33 -14.45 -22.70
C GLY A 144 -12.18 -13.63 -23.67
N ALA A 145 -12.01 -13.97 -24.95
CA ALA A 145 -12.74 -13.49 -26.12
C ALA A 145 -14.25 -13.70 -26.07
#